data_AF-A0A534P7L1-F1
#
_entry.id   AF-A0A534P7L1-F1
#
_cell.length_a   1.000
_cell.length_b   1.000
_cell.length_c   1.000
_cell.angle_alpha   90.00
_cell.angle_beta   90.00
_cell.angle_gamma   90.00
#
_symmetry.space_group_name_H-M   'P 1'
#
loop_
_entity.id
_entity.type
_entity.pdbx_description
1 polymer ?
#
loop_
_entity_poly.entity_id
_entity_poly.type
_entity_poly.pdbx_seq_one_letter_code
_entity_poly.pdbx_strand_id
1 'polypeptide(L)'
;MIGLLLAAAVAVPQSLPEVQQRLDEERAAAIKLAGREASLLGKLADLERQIELEGRALRAAQARLRSANARLVLVEERAQSAQLQLDKATEIVGPRLAARYRLGREGYVRFLLGARSIADVLRRRRLFNALLEADLDALAMLRFTADGARAARDELASARNDFQDSVRAESERRQSLEGRVDQQRRLLASVQREKALHEQAVRE
;
A
#
# COMPACT_ATOMS: atom_id res chain seq x y z
N MET A 1 35.57 -31.69 84.13
CA MET A 1 36.94 -31.16 83.98
C MET A 1 37.34 -31.26 82.52
N ILE A 2 37.66 -30.11 81.91
CA ILE A 2 38.60 -29.85 80.79
C ILE A 2 38.31 -30.63 79.46
N GLY A 3 38.13 -30.00 78.30
CA GLY A 3 38.55 -28.66 77.89
C GLY A 3 37.80 -28.08 76.69
N LEU A 4 37.90 -26.75 76.63
CA LEU A 4 37.66 -25.88 75.49
C LEU A 4 38.41 -26.36 74.24
N LEU A 5 37.78 -26.25 73.07
CA LEU A 5 38.48 -25.80 71.87
C LEU A 5 37.59 -24.85 71.08
N LEU A 6 37.94 -23.58 71.24
CA LEU A 6 37.49 -22.41 70.50
C LEU A 6 37.99 -22.55 69.04
N ALA A 7 37.08 -22.61 68.07
CA ALA A 7 37.43 -22.35 66.67
C ALA A 7 37.09 -20.88 66.38
N ALA A 8 38.08 -20.03 66.57
CA ALA A 8 38.02 -18.61 66.26
C ALA A 8 37.85 -18.42 64.74
N ALA A 9 36.81 -17.70 64.36
CA ALA A 9 36.69 -17.09 63.05
C ALA A 9 37.88 -16.14 62.84
N VAL A 10 38.75 -16.49 61.90
CA VAL A 10 39.82 -15.60 61.44
C VAL A 10 39.18 -14.50 60.61
N ALA A 11 38.81 -13.40 61.27
CA ALA A 11 38.55 -12.12 60.63
C ALA A 11 39.89 -11.50 60.24
N VAL A 12 40.19 -11.47 58.95
CA VAL A 12 41.30 -10.68 58.40
C VAL A 12 40.97 -9.19 58.63
N PRO A 13 41.82 -8.41 59.31
CA PRO A 13 41.58 -6.98 59.48
C PRO A 13 41.87 -6.26 58.15
N GLN A 14 40.82 -5.86 57.44
CA GLN A 14 40.96 -4.93 56.32
C GLN A 14 41.42 -3.57 56.86
N SER A 15 42.41 -2.96 56.21
CA SER A 15 42.88 -1.64 56.61
C SER A 15 41.83 -0.58 56.26
N LEU A 16 41.58 0.38 57.16
CA LEU A 16 40.65 1.51 56.93
C LEU A 16 40.79 2.18 55.55
N PRO A 17 42.00 2.39 55.01
CA PRO A 17 42.19 2.95 53.67
C PRO A 17 41.61 2.08 52.55
N GLU A 18 41.77 0.75 52.61
CA GLU A 18 41.25 -0.18 51.59
C GLU A 18 39.71 -0.21 51.58
N VAL A 19 39.09 -0.11 52.75
CA VAL A 19 37.63 -0.04 52.88
C VAL A 19 37.09 1.26 52.29
N GLN A 20 37.76 2.39 52.53
CA GLN A 20 37.39 3.68 51.95
C GLN A 20 37.57 3.71 50.43
N GLN A 21 38.66 3.14 49.92
CA GLN A 21 38.93 3.06 48.49
C GLN A 21 37.87 2.23 47.76
N ARG A 22 37.47 1.09 48.34
CA ARG A 22 36.35 0.26 47.81
C ARG A 22 35.01 0.99 47.83
N LEU A 23 34.72 1.72 48.91
CA LEU A 23 33.49 2.53 49.02
C LEU A 23 33.41 3.61 47.95
N ASP A 24 34.52 4.29 47.65
CA ASP A 24 34.58 5.32 46.62
C ASP A 24 34.47 4.73 45.21
N GLU A 25 35.08 3.57 44.97
CA GLU A 25 34.94 2.80 43.72
C GLU A 25 33.49 2.35 43.48
N GLU A 26 32.82 1.83 44.50
CA GLU A 26 31.41 1.42 44.41
C GLU A 26 30.48 2.62 44.19
N ARG A 27 30.71 3.75 44.87
CA ARG A 27 29.95 4.98 44.64
C ARG A 27 30.13 5.51 43.21
N ALA A 28 31.35 5.51 42.70
CA ALA A 28 31.63 5.92 41.32
C ALA A 28 30.97 4.97 40.30
N ALA A 29 31.00 3.67 40.56
CA ALA A 29 30.30 2.67 39.75
C ALA A 29 28.78 2.91 39.78
N ALA A 30 28.22 3.21 40.94
CA ALA A 30 26.79 3.46 41.11
C ALA A 30 26.31 4.69 40.33
N ILE A 31 27.05 5.81 40.41
CA ILE A 31 26.74 7.02 39.63
C ILE A 31 26.76 6.75 38.12
N LYS A 32 27.73 5.96 37.65
CA LYS A 32 27.86 5.59 36.24
C LYS A 32 26.71 4.69 35.77
N LEU A 33 26.23 3.77 36.62
CA LEU A 33 25.05 2.95 36.36
C LEU A 33 23.77 3.81 36.30
N ALA A 34 23.55 4.68 37.28
CA ALA A 34 22.39 5.58 37.29
C ALA A 34 22.33 6.50 36.06
N GLY A 35 23.47 7.02 35.60
CA GLY A 35 23.55 7.82 34.37
C GLY A 35 23.22 7.03 33.10
N ARG A 36 23.61 5.74 33.04
CA ARG A 36 23.26 4.84 31.94
C ARG A 36 21.76 4.54 31.93
N GLU A 37 21.19 4.23 33.10
CA GLU A 37 19.76 3.95 33.26
C GLU A 37 18.92 5.14 32.79
N ALA A 38 19.25 6.36 33.23
CA ALA A 38 18.57 7.58 32.81
C ALA A 38 18.62 7.80 31.28
N SER A 39 19.77 7.51 30.66
CA SER A 39 19.93 7.58 29.20
C SER A 39 19.06 6.56 28.47
N LEU A 40 18.98 5.32 28.98
CA LEU A 40 18.14 4.28 28.39
C LEU A 40 16.64 4.59 28.54
N LEU A 41 16.21 5.11 29.69
CA LEU A 41 14.84 5.57 29.91
C LEU A 41 14.46 6.71 28.96
N GLY A 42 15.36 7.67 28.72
CA GLY A 42 15.16 8.72 27.74
C GLY A 42 14.95 8.18 26.32
N LYS A 43 15.82 7.25 25.89
CA LYS A 43 15.68 6.56 24.59
C LYS A 43 14.37 5.78 24.48
N LEU A 44 13.91 5.17 25.58
CA LEU A 44 12.66 4.43 25.61
C LEU A 44 11.45 5.36 25.41
N ALA A 45 11.43 6.49 26.13
CA ALA A 45 10.36 7.49 26.01
C ALA A 45 10.32 8.13 24.61
N ASP A 46 11.47 8.37 23.98
CA ASP A 46 11.55 8.86 22.60
C ASP A 46 10.94 7.85 21.62
N LEU A 47 11.29 6.58 21.81
CA LEU A 47 10.86 5.50 20.93
C LEU A 47 9.36 5.19 21.10
N GLU A 48 8.82 5.29 22.32
CA GLU A 48 7.37 5.24 22.59
C GLU A 48 6.59 6.32 21.84
N ARG A 49 7.05 7.57 21.93
CA ARG A 49 6.42 8.68 21.20
C ARG A 49 6.44 8.46 19.69
N GLN A 50 7.56 7.96 19.15
CA GLN A 50 7.67 7.63 17.74
C GLN A 50 6.70 6.51 17.32
N ILE A 51 6.60 5.43 18.09
CA ILE A 51 5.66 4.33 17.84
C ILE A 51 4.22 4.83 17.85
N GLU A 52 3.85 5.69 18.79
CA GLU A 52 2.49 6.25 18.82
C GLU A 52 2.18 7.10 17.58
N LEU A 53 3.09 7.98 17.20
CA LEU A 53 2.94 8.85 16.03
C LEU A 53 2.83 8.02 14.73
N GLU A 54 3.72 7.05 14.56
CA GLU A 54 3.71 6.16 13.39
C GLU A 54 2.48 5.24 13.39
N GLY A 55 2.04 4.75 14.55
CA GLY A 55 0.81 3.98 14.67
C GLY A 55 -0.42 4.78 14.26
N ARG A 56 -0.50 6.07 14.61
CA ARG A 56 -1.57 6.97 14.13
C ARG A 56 -1.48 7.19 12.62
N ALA A 57 -0.28 7.43 12.10
CA ALA A 57 -0.04 7.60 10.67
C ALA A 57 -0.40 6.34 9.85
N LEU A 58 -0.10 5.15 10.38
CA LEU A 58 -0.44 3.86 9.77
C LEU A 58 -1.96 3.65 9.71
N ARG A 59 -2.68 3.92 10.80
CA ARG A 59 -4.15 3.85 10.80
C ARG A 59 -4.78 4.78 9.76
N ALA A 60 -4.25 6.00 9.65
CA ALA A 60 -4.70 6.96 8.62
C ALA A 60 -4.37 6.47 7.20
N ALA A 61 -3.19 5.87 6.98
CA ALA A 61 -2.81 5.28 5.71
C ALA A 61 -3.73 4.10 5.32
N GLN A 62 -4.07 3.22 6.26
CA GLN A 62 -5.00 2.10 6.04
C GLN A 62 -6.40 2.58 5.68
N ALA A 63 -6.89 3.66 6.29
CA ALA A 63 -8.17 4.26 5.92
C ALA A 63 -8.15 4.81 4.48
N ARG A 64 -7.06 5.48 4.08
CA ARG A 64 -6.86 5.93 2.69
C ARG A 64 -6.79 4.76 1.72
N LEU A 65 -6.10 3.68 2.07
CA LEU A 65 -5.99 2.48 1.24
C LEU A 65 -7.36 1.83 1.01
N ARG A 66 -8.21 1.73 2.04
CA ARG A 66 -9.59 1.25 1.90
C ARG A 66 -10.41 2.12 0.94
N SER A 67 -10.27 3.44 1.06
CA SER A 67 -10.95 4.36 0.13
C SER A 67 -10.44 4.22 -1.30
N ALA A 68 -9.11 4.06 -1.48
CA ALA A 68 -8.51 3.82 -2.78
C ALA A 68 -9.00 2.51 -3.40
N ASN A 69 -9.10 1.44 -2.61
CA ASN A 69 -9.66 0.16 -3.07
C ASN A 69 -11.11 0.30 -3.53
N ALA A 70 -11.95 1.01 -2.76
CA ALA A 70 -13.34 1.24 -3.14
C ALA A 70 -13.45 2.03 -4.46
N ARG A 71 -12.58 3.04 -4.67
CA ARG A 71 -12.50 3.78 -5.93
C ARG A 71 -12.04 2.88 -7.08
N LEU A 72 -11.05 2.03 -6.84
CA LEU A 72 -10.55 1.09 -7.83
C LEU A 72 -11.68 0.19 -8.33
N VAL A 73 -12.45 -0.43 -7.42
CA VAL A 73 -13.62 -1.26 -7.76
C VAL A 73 -14.60 -0.52 -8.69
N LEU A 74 -14.95 0.73 -8.35
CA LEU A 74 -15.85 1.54 -9.18
C LEU A 74 -15.27 1.83 -10.58
N VAL A 75 -13.95 2.05 -10.69
CA VAL A 75 -13.28 2.24 -11.98
C VAL A 75 -13.26 0.93 -12.77
N GLU A 76 -13.06 -0.22 -12.13
CA GLU A 76 -13.10 -1.53 -12.81
C GLU A 76 -14.50 -1.80 -13.39
N GLU A 77 -15.56 -1.53 -12.62
CA GLU A 77 -16.95 -1.68 -13.04
C GLU A 77 -17.27 -0.78 -14.24
N ARG A 78 -16.82 0.48 -14.21
CA ARG A 78 -16.99 1.42 -15.32
C ARG A 78 -16.26 0.95 -16.58
N ALA A 79 -15.02 0.50 -16.45
CA ALA A 79 -14.24 -0.02 -17.57
C ALA A 79 -14.88 -1.28 -18.18
N GLN A 80 -15.40 -2.20 -17.35
CA GLN A 80 -16.14 -3.37 -17.83
C GLN A 80 -17.42 -2.97 -18.56
N SER A 81 -18.19 -2.02 -17.99
CA SER A 81 -19.42 -1.54 -18.63
C SER A 81 -19.14 -0.89 -19.98
N ALA A 82 -18.10 -0.04 -20.06
CA ALA A 82 -17.69 0.59 -21.31
C ALA A 82 -17.24 -0.45 -22.36
N GLN A 83 -16.49 -1.48 -21.96
CA GLN A 83 -16.09 -2.56 -22.85
C GLN A 83 -17.31 -3.35 -23.35
N LEU A 84 -18.26 -3.69 -22.48
CA LEU A 84 -19.50 -4.37 -22.87
C LEU A 84 -20.34 -3.54 -23.86
N GLN A 85 -20.38 -2.22 -23.69
CA GLN A 85 -21.06 -1.32 -24.63
C GLN A 85 -20.36 -1.30 -25.99
N LEU A 86 -19.03 -1.27 -26.01
CA LEU A 86 -18.24 -1.36 -27.24
C LEU A 86 -18.48 -2.69 -27.95
N ASP A 87 -18.47 -3.81 -27.22
CA ASP A 87 -18.66 -5.14 -27.80
C ASP A 87 -20.05 -5.26 -28.45
N LYS A 88 -21.10 -4.80 -27.76
CA LYS A 88 -22.47 -4.74 -28.31
C LYS A 88 -22.56 -3.84 -29.55
N ALA A 89 -21.94 -2.66 -29.51
CA ALA A 89 -21.94 -1.75 -30.67
C ALA A 89 -21.21 -2.39 -31.86
N THR A 90 -20.10 -3.10 -31.60
CA THR A 90 -19.33 -3.82 -32.61
C THR A 90 -20.13 -4.96 -33.22
N GLU A 91 -20.87 -5.72 -32.41
CA GLU A 91 -21.73 -6.82 -32.86
C GLU A 91 -22.84 -6.34 -33.81
N ILE A 92 -23.42 -5.17 -33.53
CA ILE A 92 -24.47 -4.57 -34.35
C ILE A 92 -23.91 -4.03 -35.68
N VAL A 93 -22.78 -3.32 -35.62
CA VAL A 93 -22.23 -2.59 -36.78
C VAL A 93 -21.33 -3.46 -37.66
N GLY A 94 -20.61 -4.42 -37.08
CA GLY A 94 -19.62 -5.26 -37.74
C GLY A 94 -20.12 -6.02 -38.97
N PRO A 95 -21.24 -6.78 -38.89
CA PRO A 95 -21.79 -7.50 -40.04
C PRO A 95 -22.16 -6.57 -41.20
N ARG A 96 -22.71 -5.39 -40.90
CA ARG A 96 -23.10 -4.39 -41.91
C ARG A 96 -21.87 -3.83 -42.62
N LEU A 97 -20.83 -3.49 -41.88
CA LEU A 97 -19.55 -3.04 -42.46
C LEU A 97 -18.90 -4.12 -43.32
N ALA A 98 -18.90 -5.37 -42.87
CA ALA A 98 -18.36 -6.49 -43.64
C ALA A 98 -19.14 -6.70 -44.95
N ALA A 99 -20.47 -6.62 -44.91
CA ALA A 99 -21.30 -6.69 -46.10
C ALA A 99 -21.03 -5.52 -47.07
N ARG A 100 -20.90 -4.29 -46.55
CA ARG A 100 -20.55 -3.09 -47.32
C ARG A 100 -19.20 -3.24 -48.01
N TYR A 101 -18.20 -3.71 -47.28
CA TYR A 101 -16.85 -3.97 -47.79
C TYR A 101 -16.87 -4.99 -48.93
N ARG A 102 -17.61 -6.09 -48.77
CA ARG A 102 -17.76 -7.15 -49.80
C ARG A 102 -18.49 -6.65 -51.04
N LEU A 103 -19.49 -5.77 -50.89
CA LEU A 103 -20.22 -5.18 -52.02
C LEU A 103 -19.34 -4.25 -52.85
N GLY A 104 -18.40 -3.55 -52.22
CA GLY A 104 -17.50 -2.61 -52.89
C GLY A 104 -18.22 -1.51 -53.67
N ARG A 105 -17.49 -0.82 -54.55
CA ARG A 105 -18.07 0.22 -55.43
C ARG A 105 -18.97 -0.38 -56.52
N GLU A 106 -18.65 -1.58 -56.99
CA GLU A 106 -19.37 -2.25 -58.08
C GLU A 106 -20.78 -2.70 -57.66
N GLY A 107 -20.96 -3.09 -56.39
CA GLY A 107 -22.27 -3.46 -55.85
C GLY A 107 -23.27 -2.32 -55.92
N TYR A 108 -22.82 -1.08 -55.70
CA TYR A 108 -23.67 0.11 -55.85
C TYR A 108 -24.10 0.34 -57.30
N VAL A 109 -23.16 0.25 -58.23
CA VAL A 109 -23.45 0.41 -59.66
C VAL A 109 -24.44 -0.66 -60.12
N ARG A 110 -24.24 -1.93 -59.71
CA ARG A 110 -25.15 -3.03 -60.01
C ARG A 110 -26.54 -2.83 -59.40
N PHE A 111 -26.63 -2.31 -58.18
CA PHE A 111 -27.90 -1.98 -57.52
C PHE A 111 -28.70 -0.90 -58.26
N LEU A 112 -28.02 0.12 -58.78
CA LEU A 112 -28.64 1.18 -59.59
C LEU A 112 -29.05 0.69 -60.98
N LEU A 113 -28.19 -0.09 -61.65
CA LEU A 113 -28.46 -0.63 -63.00
C LEU A 113 -29.59 -1.66 -63.02
N GLY A 114 -29.92 -2.27 -61.88
CA GLY A 114 -31.09 -3.15 -61.73
C GLY A 114 -32.44 -2.43 -61.60
N ALA A 115 -32.50 -1.12 -61.83
CA ALA A 115 -33.72 -0.33 -61.78
C ALA A 115 -34.61 -0.54 -63.00
N ARG A 116 -35.94 -0.53 -62.82
CA ARG A 116 -36.92 -0.77 -63.90
C ARG A 116 -37.35 0.51 -64.64
N SER A 117 -37.01 1.68 -64.10
CA SER A 117 -37.34 2.99 -64.68
C SER A 117 -36.45 4.09 -64.09
N ILE A 118 -36.45 5.28 -64.71
CA ILE A 118 -35.72 6.45 -64.21
C ILE A 118 -36.19 6.85 -62.80
N ALA A 119 -37.50 6.77 -62.54
CA ALA A 119 -38.06 7.03 -61.22
C ALA A 119 -37.58 6.01 -60.17
N ASP A 120 -37.39 4.75 -60.55
CA ASP A 120 -36.82 3.70 -59.68
C ASP A 120 -35.34 3.98 -59.38
N VAL A 121 -34.55 4.42 -60.35
CA VAL A 121 -33.15 4.85 -60.14
C VAL A 121 -33.06 5.96 -59.08
N LEU A 122 -33.90 7.00 -59.19
CA LEU A 122 -33.92 8.11 -58.23
C LEU A 122 -34.29 7.65 -56.82
N ARG A 123 -35.26 6.73 -56.70
CA ARG A 123 -35.70 6.16 -55.42
C ARG A 123 -34.60 5.32 -54.78
N ARG A 124 -33.95 4.44 -55.54
CA ARG A 124 -32.82 3.61 -55.10
C ARG A 124 -31.63 4.45 -54.66
N ARG A 125 -31.30 5.51 -55.41
CA ARG A 125 -30.25 6.46 -55.03
C ARG A 125 -30.53 7.10 -53.66
N ARG A 126 -31.76 7.58 -53.43
CA ARG A 126 -32.14 8.16 -52.14
C ARG A 126 -32.02 7.15 -51.00
N LEU A 127 -32.54 5.93 -51.18
CA LEU A 127 -32.46 4.88 -50.16
C LEU A 127 -31.00 4.49 -49.85
N PHE A 128 -30.16 4.38 -50.87
CA PHE A 128 -28.75 4.07 -50.67
C PHE A 128 -28.01 5.17 -49.91
N ASN A 129 -28.29 6.44 -50.22
CA ASN A 129 -27.69 7.56 -49.51
C ASN A 129 -28.13 7.59 -48.04
N ALA A 130 -29.44 7.41 -47.77
CA ALA A 130 -29.95 7.33 -46.39
C ALA A 130 -29.31 6.17 -45.61
N LEU A 131 -29.09 5.02 -46.25
CA LEU A 131 -28.40 3.89 -45.61
C LEU A 131 -26.93 4.21 -45.34
N LEU A 132 -26.24 4.88 -46.27
CA LEU A 132 -24.85 5.28 -46.10
C LEU A 132 -24.70 6.29 -44.96
N GLU A 133 -25.59 7.28 -44.87
CA GLU A 133 -25.63 8.24 -43.77
C GLU A 133 -25.80 7.52 -42.42
N ALA A 134 -26.77 6.61 -42.31
CA ALA A 134 -26.98 5.83 -41.10
C ALA A 134 -25.76 4.95 -40.72
N ASP A 135 -25.08 4.35 -41.71
CA ASP A 135 -23.88 3.55 -41.47
C ASP A 135 -22.68 4.43 -41.01
N LEU A 136 -22.56 5.65 -41.54
CA LEU A 136 -21.54 6.62 -41.13
C LEU A 136 -21.79 7.13 -39.71
N ASP A 137 -23.03 7.41 -39.36
CA ASP A 137 -23.40 7.79 -37.99
C ASP A 137 -23.12 6.66 -37.00
N ALA A 138 -23.45 5.42 -37.37
CA ALA A 138 -23.15 4.25 -36.55
C ALA A 138 -21.63 4.05 -36.35
N LEU A 139 -20.83 4.29 -37.39
CA LEU A 139 -19.37 4.28 -37.30
C LEU A 139 -18.82 5.37 -36.38
N ALA A 140 -19.37 6.59 -36.46
CA ALA A 140 -18.98 7.68 -35.59
C ALA A 140 -19.27 7.35 -34.11
N MET A 141 -20.45 6.78 -33.85
CA MET A 141 -20.83 6.31 -32.51
C MET A 141 -19.94 5.16 -32.03
N LEU A 142 -19.63 4.18 -32.89
CA LEU A 142 -18.72 3.08 -32.55
C LEU A 142 -17.31 3.58 -32.21
N ARG A 143 -16.82 4.58 -32.95
CA ARG A 143 -15.53 5.20 -32.66
C ARG A 143 -15.55 5.92 -31.31
N PHE A 144 -16.61 6.68 -31.03
CA PHE A 144 -16.79 7.35 -29.76
C PHE A 144 -16.83 6.36 -28.58
N THR A 145 -17.55 5.25 -28.71
CA THR A 145 -17.57 4.20 -27.67
C THR A 145 -16.23 3.50 -27.52
N ALA A 146 -15.50 3.28 -28.63
CA ALA A 146 -14.16 2.70 -28.59
C ALA A 146 -13.16 3.60 -27.87
N ASP A 147 -13.17 4.90 -28.16
CA ASP A 147 -12.31 5.89 -27.51
C ASP A 147 -12.65 6.00 -26.01
N GLY A 148 -13.94 5.99 -25.65
CA GLY A 148 -14.39 5.96 -24.25
C GLY A 148 -13.95 4.69 -23.49
N ALA A 149 -14.09 3.51 -24.10
CA ALA A 149 -13.64 2.26 -23.51
C ALA A 149 -12.11 2.23 -23.32
N ARG A 150 -11.36 2.79 -24.28
CA ARG A 150 -9.90 2.93 -24.16
C ARG A 150 -9.52 3.83 -23.00
N ALA A 151 -10.13 5.02 -22.90
CA ALA A 151 -9.89 5.94 -21.80
C ALA A 151 -10.18 5.30 -20.43
N ALA A 152 -11.28 4.55 -20.31
CA ALA A 152 -11.62 3.84 -19.08
C ALA A 152 -10.60 2.73 -18.72
N ARG A 153 -10.03 2.05 -19.72
CA ARG A 153 -8.96 1.05 -19.51
C ARG A 153 -7.65 1.70 -19.06
N ASP A 154 -7.30 2.84 -19.64
CA ASP A 154 -6.11 3.60 -19.26
C ASP A 154 -6.25 4.16 -17.84
N GLU A 155 -7.43 4.69 -17.49
CA GLU A 155 -7.76 5.13 -16.12
C GLU A 155 -7.65 3.97 -15.12
N LEU A 156 -8.20 2.80 -15.45
CA LEU A 156 -8.09 1.60 -14.62
C LEU A 156 -6.63 1.17 -14.42
N ALA A 157 -5.81 1.19 -15.48
CA ALA A 157 -4.41 0.82 -15.39
C ALA A 157 -3.64 1.77 -14.45
N SER A 158 -3.88 3.08 -14.57
CA SER A 158 -3.30 4.08 -13.66
C SER A 158 -3.75 3.85 -12.22
N ALA A 159 -5.06 3.67 -12.00
CA ALA A 159 -5.62 3.45 -10.67
C ALA A 159 -5.07 2.18 -9.99
N ARG A 160 -4.82 1.11 -10.76
CA ARG A 160 -4.19 -0.13 -10.27
C ARG A 160 -2.75 0.10 -9.84
N ASN A 161 -1.97 0.86 -10.62
CA ASN A 161 -0.58 1.18 -10.28
C ASN A 161 -0.53 2.02 -8.99
N ASP A 162 -1.33 3.08 -8.91
CA ASP A 162 -1.39 3.95 -7.73
C ASP A 162 -1.82 3.17 -6.46
N PHE A 163 -2.75 2.23 -6.62
CA PHE A 163 -3.18 1.35 -5.55
C PHE A 163 -2.05 0.41 -5.11
N GLN A 164 -1.35 -0.23 -6.04
CA GLN A 164 -0.22 -1.12 -5.73
C GLN A 164 0.91 -0.37 -5.00
N ASP A 165 1.24 0.84 -5.43
CA ASP A 165 2.24 1.67 -4.77
C ASP A 165 1.80 2.06 -3.35
N SER A 166 0.51 2.37 -3.17
CA SER A 166 -0.07 2.62 -1.84
C SER A 166 0.00 1.40 -0.93
N VAL A 167 -0.24 0.19 -1.46
CA VAL A 167 -0.10 -1.08 -0.71
C VAL A 167 1.36 -1.30 -0.28
N ARG A 168 2.32 -1.11 -1.20
CA ARG A 168 3.75 -1.26 -0.88
C ARG A 168 4.19 -0.29 0.20
N ALA A 169 3.84 0.99 0.07
CA ALA A 169 4.19 2.01 1.05
C ALA A 169 3.57 1.76 2.43
N GLU A 170 2.36 1.18 2.50
CA GLU A 170 1.75 0.78 3.79
C GLU A 170 2.49 -0.40 4.41
N SER A 171 2.82 -1.41 3.60
CA SER A 171 3.57 -2.59 4.04
C SER A 171 4.94 -2.20 4.61
N GLU A 172 5.67 -1.31 3.93
CA GLU A 172 6.97 -0.80 4.40
C GLU A 172 6.83 -0.06 5.74
N ARG A 173 5.81 0.80 5.87
CA ARG A 173 5.54 1.53 7.13
C ARG A 173 5.21 0.58 8.26
N ARG A 174 4.44 -0.47 7.99
CA ARG A 174 4.11 -1.50 8.98
C ARG A 174 5.35 -2.25 9.45
N GLN A 175 6.20 -2.68 8.53
CA GLN A 175 7.47 -3.35 8.88
C GLN A 175 8.40 -2.44 9.69
N SER A 176 8.50 -1.16 9.33
CA SER A 176 9.24 -0.16 10.12
C SER A 176 8.72 -0.05 11.55
N LEU A 177 7.39 0.04 11.71
CA LEU A 177 6.76 0.12 13.03
C LEU A 177 7.00 -1.15 13.86
N GLU A 178 6.86 -2.33 13.27
CA GLU A 178 7.15 -3.61 13.92
C GLU A 178 8.61 -3.67 14.40
N GLY A 179 9.57 -3.25 13.57
CA GLY A 179 10.98 -3.17 13.94
C GLY A 179 11.25 -2.23 15.12
N ARG A 180 10.54 -1.09 15.19
CA ARG A 180 10.63 -0.17 16.33
C ARG A 180 10.02 -0.76 17.59
N VAL A 181 8.87 -1.41 17.51
CA VAL A 181 8.26 -2.11 18.65
C VAL A 181 9.22 -3.17 19.21
N ASP A 182 9.92 -3.91 18.36
CA ASP A 182 10.91 -4.89 18.82
C ASP A 182 12.16 -4.24 19.42
N GLN A 183 12.59 -3.08 18.90
CA GLN A 183 13.63 -2.27 19.54
C GLN A 183 13.20 -1.78 20.93
N GLN A 184 11.94 -1.34 21.09
CA GLN A 184 11.36 -0.96 22.39
C GLN A 184 11.47 -2.10 23.39
N ARG A 185 11.02 -3.30 23.01
CA ARG A 185 11.03 -4.49 23.86
C ARG A 185 12.44 -4.84 24.34
N ARG A 186 13.43 -4.79 23.43
CA ARG A 186 14.84 -5.02 23.77
C ARG A 186 15.39 -3.98 24.74
N LEU A 187 15.05 -2.71 24.52
CA LEU A 187 15.49 -1.61 25.37
C LEU A 187 14.87 -1.69 26.77
N LEU A 188 13.57 -1.98 26.85
CA LEU A 188 12.85 -2.19 28.11
C LEU A 188 13.47 -3.34 28.93
N ALA A 189 13.78 -4.47 28.28
CA ALA A 189 14.47 -5.57 28.94
C ALA A 189 15.88 -5.18 29.43
N SER A 190 16.58 -4.29 28.72
CA SER A 190 17.87 -3.76 29.17
C SER A 190 17.73 -2.89 30.41
N VAL A 191 16.75 -1.98 30.43
CA VAL A 191 16.45 -1.11 31.58
C VAL A 191 16.09 -1.96 32.80
N GLN A 192 15.26 -2.98 32.65
CA GLN A 192 14.88 -3.88 33.74
C GLN A 192 16.09 -4.65 34.31
N ARG A 193 17.00 -5.11 33.45
CA ARG A 193 18.25 -5.76 33.90
C ARG A 193 19.18 -4.79 34.63
N GLU A 194 19.35 -3.58 34.12
CA GLU A 194 20.19 -2.56 34.78
C GLU A 194 19.63 -2.19 36.16
N LYS A 195 18.31 -2.00 36.29
CA LYS A 195 17.65 -1.79 37.59
C LYS A 195 17.90 -2.92 38.57
N ALA A 196 17.71 -4.18 38.15
CA ALA A 196 17.88 -5.33 39.03
C ALA A 196 19.31 -5.45 39.57
N LEU A 197 20.32 -5.21 38.71
CA LEU A 197 21.73 -5.18 39.13
C LEU A 197 22.00 -4.07 40.14
N HIS A 198 21.38 -2.90 39.93
CA HIS A 198 21.55 -1.76 40.83
C HIS A 198 20.92 -2.01 42.21
N GLU A 199 19.71 -2.58 42.25
CA GLU A 199 19.05 -2.95 43.51
C GLU A 199 19.80 -4.04 44.28
N GLN A 200 20.46 -4.97 43.58
CA GLN A 200 21.26 -6.02 44.22
C GLN A 200 22.54 -5.45 44.85
N ALA A 201 23.24 -4.56 44.14
CA ALA A 201 24.44 -3.88 44.64
C ALA A 201 24.19 -2.94 45.83
N VAL A 202 22.94 -2.49 46.04
CA VAL A 202 22.56 -1.64 47.19
C VAL A 202 22.20 -2.47 48.43
N ARG A 203 21.94 -3.78 48.29
CA ARG A 203 21.54 -4.67 49.40
C ARG A 203 22.69 -5.51 49.98
N GLU A 204 23.76 -5.74 49.23
CA GLU A 204 25.01 -6.35 49.71
C GLU A 204 25.89 -5.31 50.43
#